data_AF-A0A5B7DLI2-F1
#
_entry.id   AF-A0A5B7DLI2-F1
#
_cell.length_a   1.000
_cell.length_b   1.000
_cell.length_c   1.000
_cell.angle_alpha   90.00
_cell.angle_beta   90.00
_cell.angle_gamma   90.00
#
_symmetry.space_group_name_H-M   'P 1'
#
loop_
_entity.id
_entity.type
_entity.pdbx_description
1 polymer ?
#
loop_
_entity_poly.entity_id
_entity_poly.type
_entity_poly.pdbx_seq_one_letter_code
_entity_poly.pdbx_strand_id
1 'polypeptide(L)'
;MKVEAAGLPSEVNLVWASHQVHHSSEEYNLSTALRQSIWQRYFSFGFYQPLALLGVPMPALLVHLQFNLVFQFWIHTQVVDNCGPLEWILNTPSHHRVHHGANKWCLDKNYAGVLIIWDRLFGTFQAERRDEKIAYGLVDQPQSHNVLWLQRLGTQAF
;
A
#
# COMPACT_ATOMS: atom_id res chain seq x y z
N MET A 1 -17.20 -2.07 -6.02
CA MET A 1 -18.01 -3.26 -5.64
C MET A 1 -18.34 -3.10 -4.15
N LYS A 2 -19.54 -3.49 -3.73
CA LYS A 2 -20.17 -3.06 -2.46
C LYS A 2 -19.40 -3.46 -1.19
N VAL A 3 -19.40 -2.56 -0.22
CA VAL A 3 -19.15 -2.85 1.20
C VAL A 3 -20.43 -3.43 1.78
N GLU A 4 -20.47 -4.74 2.00
CA GLU A 4 -21.42 -5.45 2.85
C GLU A 4 -20.64 -6.53 3.62
N ALA A 5 -20.09 -6.18 4.78
CA ALA A 5 -19.47 -7.17 5.68
C ALA A 5 -20.52 -7.64 6.70
N ALA A 6 -21.38 -8.56 6.25
CA ALA A 6 -22.21 -9.38 7.11
C ALA A 6 -22.10 -10.84 6.64
N GLY A 7 -21.27 -11.63 7.33
CA GLY A 7 -21.33 -13.09 7.35
C GLY A 7 -20.73 -13.82 6.13
N LEU A 8 -19.46 -14.26 6.25
CA LEU A 8 -18.87 -15.56 5.88
C LEU A 8 -17.32 -15.42 5.86
N PRO A 9 -16.55 -16.39 6.40
CA PRO A 9 -15.08 -16.37 6.31
C PRO A 9 -14.65 -16.97 4.96
N SER A 10 -14.66 -16.22 3.85
CA SER A 10 -14.36 -16.86 2.56
C SER A 10 -13.81 -16.01 1.40
N GLU A 11 -13.38 -14.76 1.60
CA GLU A 11 -12.58 -14.08 0.56
C GLU A 11 -11.25 -13.61 1.14
N VAL A 12 -10.24 -14.49 1.10
CA VAL A 12 -8.86 -14.10 1.37
C VAL A 12 -8.32 -13.43 0.11
N ASN A 13 -8.29 -12.09 0.10
CA ASN A 13 -7.51 -11.35 -0.89
C ASN A 13 -6.02 -11.58 -0.59
N LEU A 14 -5.38 -12.46 -1.34
CA LEU A 14 -3.98 -12.85 -1.13
C LEU A 14 -3.01 -11.68 -1.28
N VAL A 15 -3.29 -10.73 -2.18
CA VAL A 15 -2.47 -9.53 -2.38
C VAL A 15 -2.55 -8.66 -1.13
N TRP A 16 -3.76 -8.41 -0.61
CA TRP A 16 -3.95 -7.69 0.64
C TRP A 16 -3.33 -8.43 1.83
N ALA A 17 -3.55 -9.74 1.98
CA ALA A 17 -2.97 -10.52 3.07
C ALA A 17 -1.43 -10.48 3.06
N SER A 18 -0.81 -10.42 1.88
CA SER A 18 0.64 -10.22 1.74
C SER A 18 1.10 -8.80 2.05
N HIS A 19 0.19 -7.84 2.16
CA HIS A 19 0.49 -6.42 2.33
C HIS A 19 0.00 -5.84 3.66
N GLN A 20 -0.98 -6.45 4.34
CA GLN A 20 -1.60 -5.93 5.57
C GLN A 20 -0.57 -5.62 6.68
N VAL A 21 0.54 -6.38 6.74
CA VAL A 21 1.63 -6.11 7.69
C VAL A 21 2.16 -4.69 7.51
N HIS A 22 2.26 -4.21 6.27
CA HIS A 22 2.67 -2.85 5.95
C HIS A 22 1.71 -1.78 6.48
N HIS A 23 0.42 -2.04 6.40
CA HIS A 23 -0.64 -1.14 6.87
C HIS A 23 -0.88 -1.20 8.38
N SER A 24 -0.45 -2.26 9.07
CA SER A 24 -0.70 -2.47 10.51
C SER A 24 -0.07 -1.47 11.49
N SER A 25 0.71 -0.50 11.01
CA SER A 25 1.27 0.52 11.89
C SER A 25 0.25 1.63 12.18
N GLU A 26 -0.07 1.83 13.46
CA GLU A 26 -0.91 2.95 13.91
C GLU A 26 -0.17 4.30 13.85
N GLU A 27 1.16 4.25 13.75
CA GLU A 27 2.02 5.40 13.50
C GLU A 27 2.47 5.42 12.03
N TYR A 28 2.37 6.58 11.38
CA TYR A 28 2.78 6.75 9.98
C TYR A 28 4.01 7.64 9.85
N ASN A 29 5.15 7.03 9.50
CA ASN A 29 6.43 7.70 9.28
C ASN A 29 7.32 6.84 8.36
N LEU A 30 8.55 7.26 8.11
CA LEU A 30 9.45 6.58 7.17
C LEU A 30 9.73 5.11 7.54
N SER A 31 9.63 4.72 8.83
CA SER A 31 9.79 3.32 9.24
C SER A 31 8.63 2.43 8.77
N THR A 32 7.44 3.00 8.49
CA THR A 32 6.32 2.29 7.88
C THR A 32 6.72 1.68 6.54
N ALA A 33 7.56 2.37 5.76
CA ALA A 33 8.11 1.85 4.51
C ALA A 33 8.89 0.54 4.69
N LEU A 34 9.52 0.34 5.85
CA LEU A 34 10.36 -0.84 6.14
C LEU A 34 9.55 -1.99 6.76
N ARG A 35 8.33 -1.73 7.24
CA ARG A 35 7.40 -2.73 7.75
C ARG A 35 6.80 -3.48 6.56
N GLN A 36 7.41 -4.60 6.18
CA GLN A 36 7.00 -5.40 5.02
C GLN A 36 6.64 -6.82 5.48
N SER A 37 5.68 -7.46 4.81
CA SER A 37 5.46 -8.89 5.00
C SER A 37 6.56 -9.69 4.32
N ILE A 38 6.89 -10.86 4.87
CA ILE A 38 7.75 -11.83 4.17
C ILE A 38 7.13 -12.28 2.84
N TRP A 39 5.80 -12.28 2.74
CA TRP A 39 5.07 -12.73 1.56
C TRP A 39 5.15 -11.71 0.43
N GLN A 40 5.21 -10.42 0.74
CA GLN A 40 5.22 -9.34 -0.24
C GLN A 40 6.34 -9.50 -1.28
N ARG A 41 7.52 -9.98 -0.86
CA ARG A 41 8.64 -10.22 -1.78
C ARG A 41 8.32 -11.28 -2.84
N TYR A 42 7.59 -12.33 -2.49
CA TYR A 42 7.21 -13.39 -3.42
C TYR A 42 6.13 -12.94 -4.40
N PHE A 43 5.14 -12.15 -3.93
CA PHE A 43 4.14 -11.54 -4.81
C PHE A 43 4.80 -10.59 -5.80
N SER A 44 5.68 -9.69 -5.33
CA SER A 44 6.44 -8.79 -6.20
C SER A 44 7.30 -9.54 -7.21
N PHE A 45 7.97 -10.64 -6.81
CA PHE A 45 8.76 -11.46 -7.74
C PHE A 45 7.92 -12.01 -8.90
N GLY A 46 6.67 -12.41 -8.63
CA GLY A 46 5.72 -12.86 -9.65
C GLY A 46 5.46 -11.80 -10.73
N PHE A 47 5.30 -10.53 -10.33
CA PHE A 47 5.06 -9.42 -11.27
C PHE A 47 6.25 -9.12 -12.18
N TYR A 48 7.47 -9.45 -11.77
CA TYR A 48 8.66 -9.28 -12.61
C TYR A 48 8.88 -10.43 -13.61
N GLN A 49 8.25 -11.60 -13.44
CA GLN A 49 8.46 -12.75 -14.32
C GLN A 49 8.10 -12.46 -15.79
N PRO A 50 6.95 -11.82 -16.11
CA PRO A 50 6.65 -11.47 -17.50
C PRO A 50 7.72 -10.59 -18.14
N LEU A 51 8.28 -9.62 -17.42
CA LEU A 51 9.34 -8.75 -17.94
C LEU A 51 10.63 -9.54 -18.21
N ALA A 52 10.99 -10.46 -17.31
CA ALA A 52 12.13 -11.35 -17.53
C ALA A 52 11.93 -12.26 -18.75
N LEU A 53 10.72 -12.80 -18.94
CA LEU A 53 10.35 -13.63 -20.10
C LEU A 53 10.35 -12.85 -21.42
N LEU A 54 10.06 -11.55 -21.38
CA LEU A 54 10.17 -10.63 -22.52
C LEU A 54 11.62 -10.23 -22.83
N GLY A 55 12.60 -10.76 -22.09
CA GLY A 55 14.03 -10.53 -22.34
C GLY A 55 14.57 -9.24 -21.73
N VAL A 56 13.88 -8.63 -20.77
CA VAL A 56 14.42 -7.48 -20.05
C VAL A 56 15.67 -7.92 -19.26
N PRO A 57 16.84 -7.28 -19.45
CA PRO A 57 18.07 -7.69 -18.78
C PRO A 57 17.94 -7.63 -17.25
N MET A 58 18.47 -8.65 -16.56
CA MET A 58 18.46 -8.72 -15.10
C MET A 58 19.03 -7.44 -14.43
N PRO A 59 20.15 -6.85 -14.89
CA PRO A 59 20.64 -5.60 -14.31
C PRO A 59 19.62 -4.45 -14.36
N ALA A 60 18.82 -4.35 -15.43
CA ALA A 60 17.79 -3.33 -15.55
C ALA A 60 16.65 -3.53 -14.54
N LEU A 61 16.23 -4.78 -14.32
CA LEU A 61 15.24 -5.13 -13.30
C LEU A 61 15.73 -4.80 -11.88
N LEU A 62 17.00 -5.11 -11.59
CA LEU A 62 17.61 -4.79 -10.30
C LEU A 62 17.71 -3.28 -10.08
N VAL A 63 18.13 -2.52 -11.09
CA VAL A 63 18.16 -1.05 -11.02
C VAL A 63 16.76 -0.48 -10.78
N HIS A 64 15.76 -0.94 -11.54
CA HIS A 64 14.36 -0.54 -11.35
C HIS A 64 13.88 -0.83 -9.92
N LEU A 65 14.17 -2.01 -9.37
CA LEU A 65 13.79 -2.38 -8.01
C LEU A 65 14.34 -1.39 -6.97
N GLN A 66 15.59 -0.95 -7.13
CA GLN A 66 16.18 0.01 -6.18
C GLN A 66 15.62 1.42 -6.31
N PHE A 67 15.38 1.89 -7.53
CA PHE A 67 14.69 3.18 -7.72
C PHE A 67 13.27 3.15 -7.17
N ASN A 68 12.55 2.04 -7.40
CA ASN A 68 11.23 1.86 -6.83
C ASN A 68 11.27 1.86 -5.30
N LEU A 69 12.24 1.16 -4.68
CA LEU A 69 12.41 1.16 -3.23
C LEU A 69 12.64 2.56 -2.68
N VAL A 70 13.55 3.34 -3.28
CA VAL A 70 13.80 4.73 -2.87
C VAL A 70 12.54 5.59 -3.02
N PHE A 71 11.80 5.41 -4.12
CA PHE A 71 10.53 6.11 -4.34
C PHE A 71 9.48 5.72 -3.28
N GLN A 72 9.30 4.43 -3.01
CA GLN A 72 8.36 3.95 -2.00
C GLN A 72 8.76 4.44 -0.61
N PHE A 73 10.04 4.55 -0.29
CA PHE A 73 10.48 4.98 1.03
C PHE A 73 10.04 6.42 1.37
N TRP A 74 10.33 7.39 0.49
CA TRP A 74 10.16 8.81 0.84
C TRP A 74 8.69 9.25 0.94
N ILE A 75 7.76 8.55 0.26
CA ILE A 75 6.33 8.88 0.32
C ILE A 75 5.69 8.55 1.68
N HIS A 76 6.38 7.80 2.56
CA HIS A 76 5.91 7.49 3.91
C HIS A 76 6.22 8.59 4.91
N THR A 77 5.58 9.74 4.77
CA THR A 77 5.76 10.85 5.69
C THR A 77 4.51 11.70 5.83
N GLN A 78 4.34 12.30 7.00
CA GLN A 78 3.33 13.33 7.26
C GLN A 78 3.88 14.74 7.09
N VAL A 79 5.19 14.89 6.83
CA VAL A 79 5.86 16.20 6.80
C VAL A 79 5.58 16.98 5.51
N VAL A 80 5.34 16.27 4.40
CA VAL A 80 5.09 16.88 3.09
C VAL A 80 3.61 16.86 2.81
N ASP A 81 2.98 18.03 2.82
CA ASP A 81 1.53 18.16 2.67
C ASP A 81 1.06 18.13 1.22
N ASN A 82 1.84 18.67 0.29
CA ASN A 82 1.44 18.81 -1.11
C ASN A 82 2.69 18.88 -2.03
N CYS A 83 2.65 18.23 -3.19
CA CYS A 83 3.68 18.32 -4.22
C CYS A 83 3.26 19.08 -5.50
N GLY A 84 2.18 19.85 -5.41
CA GLY A 84 1.66 20.71 -6.46
C GLY A 84 1.27 19.93 -7.73
N PRO A 85 1.66 20.38 -8.93
CA PRO A 85 1.30 19.72 -10.18
C PRO A 85 1.74 18.25 -10.29
N LEU A 86 2.76 17.83 -9.52
CA LEU A 86 3.23 16.44 -9.53
C LEU A 86 2.15 15.46 -9.05
N GLU A 87 1.19 15.92 -8.24
CA GLU A 87 0.09 15.10 -7.74
C GLU A 87 -0.89 14.63 -8.84
N TRP A 88 -0.81 15.20 -10.03
CA TRP A 88 -1.60 14.69 -11.15
C TRP A 88 -1.05 13.38 -11.73
N ILE A 89 0.25 13.13 -11.56
CA ILE A 89 0.96 12.04 -12.25
C ILE A 89 1.60 11.06 -11.26
N LEU A 90 2.19 11.57 -10.17
CA LEU A 90 2.91 10.79 -9.18
C LEU A 90 2.06 10.49 -7.94
N ASN A 91 2.28 9.31 -7.35
CA ASN A 91 1.91 9.07 -5.96
C ASN A 91 2.82 9.93 -5.08
N THR A 92 2.22 10.68 -4.16
CA THR A 92 2.89 11.65 -3.30
C THR A 92 2.63 11.29 -1.85
N PRO A 93 3.34 11.90 -0.88
CA PRO A 93 3.09 11.64 0.54
C PRO A 93 1.62 11.83 0.93
N SER A 94 0.92 12.82 0.37
CA SER A 94 -0.51 13.03 0.61
C SER A 94 -1.37 11.87 0.10
N HIS A 95 -1.15 11.42 -1.13
CA HIS A 95 -1.89 10.28 -1.68
C HIS A 95 -1.60 8.98 -0.93
N HIS A 96 -0.35 8.77 -0.53
CA HIS A 96 0.07 7.56 0.16
C HIS A 96 -0.42 7.51 1.62
N ARG A 97 -0.60 8.67 2.28
CA ARG A 97 -1.32 8.72 3.56
C ARG A 97 -2.75 8.22 3.44
N VAL A 98 -3.47 8.62 2.39
CA VAL A 98 -4.83 8.12 2.13
C VAL A 98 -4.82 6.62 1.90
N HIS A 99 -3.86 6.10 1.13
CA HIS A 99 -3.71 4.65 0.94
C HIS A 99 -3.54 3.87 2.25
N HIS A 100 -2.80 4.45 3.21
CA HIS A 100 -2.60 3.86 4.54
C HIS A 100 -3.72 4.14 5.54
N GLY A 101 -4.72 4.95 5.17
CA GLY A 101 -5.76 5.37 6.09
C GLY A 101 -6.79 4.27 6.37
N ALA A 102 -7.14 4.11 7.64
CA ALA A 102 -8.21 3.23 8.11
C ALA A 102 -9.58 3.93 8.16
N ASN A 103 -9.66 5.25 7.90
CA ASN A 103 -10.95 5.95 7.78
C ASN A 103 -11.76 5.36 6.62
N LYS A 104 -13.08 5.31 6.76
CA LYS A 104 -13.98 4.73 5.73
C LYS A 104 -13.79 5.30 4.32
N TRP A 105 -13.42 6.57 4.20
CA TRP A 105 -13.20 7.24 2.91
C TRP A 105 -11.80 6.96 2.30
N CYS A 106 -10.87 6.45 3.10
CA CYS A 106 -9.53 6.02 2.68
C CYS A 106 -9.52 4.57 2.17
N LEU A 107 -10.48 3.75 2.60
CA LEU A 107 -10.56 2.35 2.21
C LEU A 107 -10.70 2.21 0.69
N ASP A 108 -9.93 1.28 0.14
CA ASP A 108 -9.91 0.95 -1.29
C ASP A 108 -9.55 2.14 -2.21
N LYS A 109 -8.60 2.97 -1.77
CA LYS A 109 -8.11 4.14 -2.51
C LYS A 109 -6.60 4.12 -2.76
N ASN A 110 -6.20 4.81 -3.83
CA ASN A 110 -4.81 5.15 -4.15
C ASN A 110 -3.86 3.93 -4.16
N TYR A 111 -4.17 2.90 -4.95
CA TYR A 111 -3.42 1.65 -5.01
C TYR A 111 -2.06 1.78 -5.71
N ALA A 112 -1.85 2.79 -6.56
CA ALA A 112 -0.64 2.88 -7.36
C ALA A 112 0.58 3.29 -6.54
N GLY A 113 1.64 2.48 -6.57
CA GLY A 113 2.87 2.78 -5.84
C GLY A 113 3.65 4.01 -6.36
N VAL A 114 3.67 4.25 -7.69
CA VAL A 114 4.47 5.36 -8.27
C VAL A 114 3.62 6.34 -9.07
N LEU A 115 2.77 5.85 -9.98
CA LEU A 115 2.02 6.70 -10.89
C LEU A 115 0.54 6.74 -10.49
N ILE A 116 0.11 7.81 -9.82
CA ILE A 116 -1.28 7.98 -9.37
C ILE A 116 -2.27 8.11 -10.54
N ILE A 117 -1.77 8.32 -11.76
CA ILE A 117 -2.59 8.36 -12.98
C ILE A 117 -3.44 7.08 -13.12
N TRP A 118 -2.93 5.93 -12.69
CA TRP A 118 -3.69 4.68 -12.75
C TRP A 118 -4.94 4.75 -11.88
N ASP A 119 -4.82 5.25 -10.64
CA ASP A 119 -5.98 5.43 -9.77
C ASP A 119 -7.01 6.41 -10.32
N ARG A 120 -6.55 7.45 -11.03
CA ARG A 120 -7.43 8.40 -11.70
C ARG A 120 -8.18 7.76 -12.86
N LEU A 121 -7.49 6.95 -13.67
CA LEU A 121 -8.06 6.24 -14.81
C LEU A 121 -9.07 5.16 -14.39
N PHE A 122 -8.78 4.45 -13.30
CA PHE A 122 -9.61 3.34 -12.81
C PHE A 122 -10.61 3.75 -11.71
N GLY A 123 -10.67 5.03 -11.34
CA GLY A 123 -11.67 5.57 -10.41
C GLY A 123 -11.42 5.24 -8.93
N THR A 124 -10.19 4.89 -8.56
CA THR A 124 -9.77 4.60 -7.18
C THR A 124 -9.03 5.76 -6.53
N PHE A 125 -8.84 6.87 -7.25
CA PHE A 125 -8.20 8.07 -6.70
C PHE A 125 -9.05 8.74 -5.62
N GLN A 126 -8.40 9.12 -4.52
CA GLN A 126 -8.97 9.95 -3.47
C GLN A 126 -7.91 10.94 -2.99
N ALA A 127 -8.24 12.24 -3.03
CA ALA A 127 -7.41 13.27 -2.43
C ALA A 127 -7.52 13.22 -0.90
N GLU A 128 -6.44 13.57 -0.21
CA GLU A 128 -6.44 13.72 1.24
C GLU A 128 -7.40 14.83 1.65
N ARG A 129 -8.27 14.51 2.61
CA ARG A 129 -9.22 15.44 3.21
C ARG A 129 -8.54 16.24 4.32
N ARG A 130 -8.78 17.55 4.36
CA ARG A 130 -8.25 18.45 5.40
C ARG A 130 -9.17 18.60 6.60
N ASP A 131 -10.43 18.22 6.43
CA ASP A 131 -11.48 18.35 7.45
C ASP A 131 -11.51 17.16 8.42
N GLU A 132 -10.77 16.09 8.14
CA GLU A 132 -10.72 14.88 8.96
C GLU A 132 -9.29 14.33 9.03
N LYS A 133 -8.78 14.09 10.24
CA LYS A 133 -7.46 13.48 10.43
C LYS A 133 -7.51 12.00 10.04
N ILE A 134 -6.50 11.54 9.32
CA ILE A 134 -6.34 10.13 8.98
C ILE A 134 -5.92 9.33 10.22
N ALA A 135 -6.65 8.27 10.52
CA ALA A 135 -6.25 7.20 11.43
C ALA A 135 -5.51 6.13 10.62
N TYR A 136 -4.40 5.62 11.15
CA TYR A 136 -3.59 4.57 10.53
C TYR A 136 -3.72 3.26 11.31
N GLY A 137 -3.25 2.17 10.71
CA GLY A 137 -3.44 0.81 11.21
C GLY A 137 -4.42 0.03 10.34
N LEU A 138 -4.82 -1.15 10.82
CA LEU A 138 -5.92 -1.92 10.24
C LEU A 138 -7.23 -1.53 10.93
N VAL A 139 -8.39 -1.64 10.26
CA VAL A 139 -9.66 -1.38 10.96
C VAL A 139 -9.90 -2.48 12.00
N ASP A 140 -9.52 -3.73 11.69
CA ASP A 140 -9.36 -4.80 12.68
C ASP A 140 -7.89 -4.99 13.09
N GLN A 141 -7.46 -4.22 14.09
CA GLN A 141 -6.06 -4.19 14.55
C GLN A 141 -5.69 -5.43 15.39
N PRO A 142 -4.60 -6.15 15.02
CA PRO A 142 -4.16 -7.33 15.77
C PRO A 142 -3.69 -6.95 17.17
N GLN A 143 -4.19 -7.68 18.17
CA GLN A 143 -3.78 -7.51 19.58
C GLN A 143 -2.45 -8.23 19.88
N SER A 144 -1.45 -8.03 19.01
CA SER A 144 -0.11 -8.63 19.16
C SER A 144 0.97 -7.82 18.44
N HIS A 145 2.11 -7.65 19.10
CA HIS A 145 3.32 -7.10 18.49
C HIS A 145 4.30 -8.18 18.02
N ASN A 146 3.92 -9.46 18.10
CA ASN A 146 4.79 -10.56 17.69
C ASN A 146 4.93 -10.58 16.16
N VAL A 147 6.14 -10.34 15.66
CA VAL A 147 6.42 -10.21 14.22
C VAL A 147 6.02 -11.46 13.42
N LEU A 148 6.21 -12.65 13.99
CA LEU A 148 5.85 -13.92 13.35
C LEU A 148 4.34 -14.13 13.34
N TRP A 149 3.66 -13.77 14.44
CA TRP A 149 2.20 -13.81 14.53
C TRP A 149 1.58 -12.97 13.41
N LEU A 150 2.13 -11.77 13.16
CA LEU A 150 1.63 -10.81 12.17
C LEU A 150 1.80 -11.28 10.72
N GLN A 151 2.64 -12.29 10.44
CA GLN A 151 2.82 -12.85 9.08
C GLN A 151 1.70 -13.80 8.64
N ARG A 152 0.71 -14.08 9.50
CA ARG A 152 -0.38 -15.00 9.16
C ARG A 152 -1.28 -14.39 8.07
N LEU A 153 -1.36 -15.12 6.95
CA LEU A 153 -2.26 -14.80 5.85
C LEU A 153 -3.70 -15.12 6.30
N GLY A 154 -4.57 -14.10 6.36
CA GLY A 154 -6.02 -14.32 6.23
C GLY A 154 -6.90 -14.26 7.48
N THR A 155 -6.85 -13.21 8.30
CA THR A 155 -7.94 -12.99 9.29
C THR A 155 -8.40 -11.55 9.47
N GLN A 156 -7.85 -10.57 8.76
CA GLN A 156 -8.17 -9.16 9.02
C GLN A 156 -8.82 -8.57 7.76
N ALA A 157 -10.12 -8.81 7.66
CA ALA A 157 -10.98 -8.15 6.70
C ALA A 157 -11.19 -6.72 7.20
N PHE A 158 -10.89 -5.75 6.32
CA PHE A 158 -10.98 -4.30 6.47
C PHE A 158 -10.99 -3.84 7.91
#